data_AF-A0A5E3WFC7-F1
#
_entry.id   AF-A0A5E3WFC7-F1
#
_cell.length_a   1.000
_cell.length_b   1.000
_cell.length_c   1.000
_cell.angle_alpha   90.00
_cell.angle_beta   90.00
_cell.angle_gamma   90.00
#
_symmetry.space_group_name_H-M   'P 1'
#
loop_
_entity.id
_entity.type
_entity.pdbx_description
1 polymer ?
#
loop_
_entity_poly.entity_id
_entity_poly.type
_entity_poly.pdbx_seq_one_letter_code
_entity_poly.pdbx_strand_id
1 'polypeptide(L)'
;MGDAPSSPTHDLTLLSIIAQGLSSSKGRKEFSTFGSDLDRRQARVLDSLAYLLVSREEKQVVAVGLRLRDEGPGLELLVSDSGDCLQATLTHSIHIVRRLRDIHLALPLQDKPSRIDTLPTSDPDSYLGRLIIDLERAIIEHSRIKLLHRFRKHSRYRHFLDTARDVYGLPVAARADITDDIERAHLRTLQTSELFPRDEFESQLRVIGLLGNNCDVTVDGLRLLLHSMAGWKERIQRINSYRRSWDAYTSCRLKRLQSDSSDDKHSADVAHWLSKITEIREHFNRLIEGVLSPKLAPILLDIVGARQITSVPPVQRSPSVVLDYDELRLVLDTSNAGEVRRFLRGLQATQGGTWLDASEEKLVLNPGLVHPECQILAHIHSRPALPYIAVSKLSCARCDMYLSVYRSKTGANIYTRGTSGQITQWRYPSLGSSEKALAIEKLIRSRLLNMIWHGWEDYSRPPPDVAEQQTADEALQAAWARLETGLESFRAEPQDDSNLAT
;
A
#
# COMPACT_ATOMS: atom_id res chain seq x y z
N MET A 1 -37.79 30.30 27.33
CA MET A 1 -36.47 29.79 26.91
C MET A 1 -36.59 29.49 25.43
N GLY A 2 -36.11 30.40 24.57
CA GLY A 2 -36.09 30.15 23.13
C GLY A 2 -34.91 29.25 22.82
N ASP A 3 -35.18 28.09 22.20
CA ASP A 3 -34.13 27.24 21.67
C ASP A 3 -33.31 28.06 20.68
N ALA A 4 -32.02 28.27 21.00
CA ALA A 4 -31.09 28.87 20.07
C ALA A 4 -31.09 28.03 18.79
N PRO A 5 -31.15 28.64 17.59
CA PRO A 5 -31.13 27.89 16.34
C PRO A 5 -29.86 27.04 16.33
N SER A 6 -30.04 25.71 16.40
CA SER A 6 -28.94 24.76 16.35
C SER A 6 -28.16 25.05 15.08
N SER A 7 -26.92 25.50 15.21
CA SER A 7 -26.05 25.78 14.07
C SER A 7 -26.10 24.59 13.10
N PRO A 8 -26.20 24.84 11.77
CA PRO A 8 -26.34 23.78 10.80
C PRO A 8 -25.20 22.77 10.99
N THR A 9 -25.56 21.53 11.27
CA THR A 9 -24.60 20.48 11.50
C THR A 9 -23.98 20.09 10.16
N HIS A 10 -22.77 20.59 9.88
CA HIS A 10 -22.05 20.25 8.65
C HIS A 10 -21.92 18.73 8.47
N ASP A 11 -22.17 18.25 7.24
CA ASP A 11 -22.05 16.84 6.91
C ASP A 11 -20.60 16.37 7.01
N LEU A 12 -20.37 15.25 7.70
CA LEU A 12 -19.02 14.71 7.92
C LEU A 12 -18.32 14.29 6.62
N THR A 13 -19.10 13.87 5.62
CA THR A 13 -18.54 13.48 4.33
C THR A 13 -17.99 14.72 3.62
N LEU A 14 -18.75 15.82 3.62
CA LEU A 14 -18.29 17.10 3.08
C LEU A 14 -17.01 17.59 3.79
N LEU A 15 -17.01 17.62 5.13
CA LEU A 15 -15.83 18.03 5.89
C LEU A 15 -14.60 17.16 5.57
N SER A 16 -14.78 15.86 5.36
CA SER A 16 -13.68 14.96 4.98
C SER A 16 -13.09 15.33 3.62
N ILE A 17 -13.93 15.70 2.65
CA ILE A 17 -13.49 16.13 1.30
C ILE A 17 -12.71 17.43 1.38
N ILE A 18 -13.22 18.44 2.09
CA ILE A 18 -12.53 19.73 2.28
C ILE A 18 -11.17 19.48 2.95
N ALA A 19 -11.17 18.73 4.04
CA ALA A 19 -9.94 18.40 4.77
C ALA A 19 -8.94 17.62 3.92
N GLN A 20 -9.40 16.78 2.98
CA GLN A 20 -8.52 16.09 2.02
C GLN A 20 -7.87 17.07 1.05
N GLY A 21 -8.62 18.05 0.53
CA GLY A 21 -8.09 19.09 -0.37
C GLY A 21 -7.00 19.95 0.27
N LEU A 22 -7.07 20.15 1.59
CA LEU A 22 -6.10 20.96 2.35
C LEU A 22 -4.89 20.16 2.88
N SER A 23 -4.87 18.84 2.70
CA SER A 23 -3.84 18.00 3.30
C SER A 23 -2.58 17.88 2.44
N SER A 24 -1.50 18.54 2.86
CA SER A 24 -0.14 18.36 2.33
C SER A 24 0.54 17.12 2.93
N SER A 25 0.20 15.90 2.50
CA SER A 25 0.65 14.70 3.23
C SER A 25 2.15 14.40 3.08
N LYS A 26 2.93 14.42 4.17
CA LYS A 26 4.07 13.50 4.39
C LYS A 26 4.15 13.09 5.87
N GLY A 27 3.88 11.81 6.14
CA GLY A 27 4.16 11.20 7.43
C GLY A 27 3.59 9.79 7.54
N ARG A 28 4.45 8.78 7.36
CA ARG A 28 4.13 7.40 7.73
C ARG A 28 4.32 7.29 9.24
N LYS A 29 3.23 7.19 9.99
CA LYS A 29 3.26 6.79 11.40
C LYS A 29 2.75 5.36 11.48
N GLU A 30 3.65 4.40 11.54
CA GLU A 30 3.32 3.11 12.14
C GLU A 30 3.35 3.33 13.64
N PHE A 31 2.29 3.00 14.38
CA PHE A 31 2.37 2.44 15.75
C PHE A 31 0.97 2.24 16.35
N SER A 32 0.73 1.01 16.81
CA SER A 32 -0.08 0.71 17.99
C SER A 32 0.42 -0.63 18.52
N THR A 33 0.93 -0.65 19.76
CA THR A 33 1.23 -1.89 20.48
C THR A 33 -0.10 -2.51 20.92
N PHE A 34 -0.76 -3.23 20.01
CA PHE A 34 -1.95 -3.99 20.33
C PHE A 34 -1.59 -5.34 20.99
N GLY A 35 -2.29 -5.63 22.08
CA GLY A 35 -2.46 -6.97 22.64
C GLY A 35 -1.20 -7.69 23.12
N SER A 36 -1.42 -8.92 23.54
CA SER A 36 -0.40 -9.92 23.79
C SER A 36 0.29 -10.35 22.49
N ASP A 37 1.42 -11.06 22.60
CA ASP A 37 2.08 -11.65 21.43
C ASP A 37 1.19 -12.64 20.66
N LEU A 38 0.24 -13.29 21.36
CA LEU A 38 -0.73 -14.18 20.72
C LEU A 38 -1.69 -13.37 19.84
N ASP A 39 -2.23 -12.26 20.35
CA ASP A 39 -3.15 -11.39 19.62
C ASP A 39 -2.49 -10.83 18.35
N ARG A 40 -1.21 -10.48 18.44
CA ARG A 40 -0.42 -10.01 17.27
C ARG A 40 -0.23 -11.10 16.23
N ARG A 41 -0.03 -12.36 16.64
CA ARG A 41 0.11 -13.48 15.71
C ARG A 41 -1.24 -13.81 15.05
N GLN A 42 -2.32 -13.82 15.83
CA GLN A 42 -3.69 -13.96 15.32
C GLN A 42 -4.04 -12.86 14.32
N ALA A 43 -3.74 -11.60 14.64
CA ALA A 43 -3.89 -10.45 13.75
C ALA A 43 -3.16 -10.65 12.41
N ARG A 44 -1.91 -11.13 12.43
CA ARG A 44 -1.13 -11.41 11.20
C ARG A 44 -1.75 -12.51 10.34
N VAL A 45 -2.34 -13.53 10.97
CA VAL A 45 -3.05 -14.60 10.26
C VAL A 45 -4.30 -14.04 9.58
N LEU A 46 -5.08 -13.22 10.28
CA LEU A 46 -6.26 -12.57 9.71
C LEU A 46 -5.92 -11.57 8.60
N ASP A 47 -4.86 -10.78 8.75
CA ASP A 47 -4.36 -9.89 7.69
C ASP A 47 -3.93 -10.69 6.46
N SER A 48 -3.36 -11.88 6.67
CA SER A 48 -3.00 -12.78 5.58
C SER A 48 -4.23 -13.33 4.88
N LEU A 49 -5.27 -13.70 5.63
CA LEU A 49 -6.56 -14.07 5.04
C LEU A 49 -7.11 -12.90 4.21
N ALA A 50 -7.24 -11.70 4.77
CA ALA A 50 -7.73 -10.52 4.05
C ALA A 50 -6.94 -10.24 2.76
N TYR A 51 -5.62 -10.40 2.81
CA TYR A 51 -4.75 -10.21 1.66
C TYR A 51 -5.03 -11.20 0.52
N LEU A 52 -5.20 -12.48 0.86
CA LEU A 52 -5.40 -13.58 -0.10
C LEU A 52 -6.80 -13.53 -0.74
N LEU A 53 -7.75 -12.79 -0.14
CA LEU A 53 -9.07 -12.57 -0.72
C LEU A 53 -9.10 -11.55 -1.87
N VAL A 54 -8.00 -10.83 -2.13
CA VAL A 54 -7.96 -9.80 -3.17
C VAL A 54 -7.70 -10.42 -4.56
N SER A 55 -8.61 -10.19 -5.51
CA SER A 55 -8.55 -10.71 -6.88
C SER A 55 -8.31 -9.63 -7.95
N ARG A 56 -8.81 -8.42 -7.74
CA ARG A 56 -8.76 -7.35 -8.74
C ARG A 56 -7.34 -6.81 -8.92
N GLU A 57 -7.08 -6.41 -10.17
CA GLU A 57 -5.85 -5.77 -10.62
C GLU A 57 -5.43 -4.59 -9.74
N GLU A 58 -6.35 -3.65 -9.53
CA GLU A 58 -6.10 -2.40 -8.83
C GLU A 58 -7.17 -2.03 -7.83
N LYS A 59 -6.76 -1.19 -6.86
CA LYS A 59 -7.61 -0.47 -5.89
C LYS A 59 -8.55 -1.29 -5.02
N GLN A 60 -8.63 -2.61 -5.17
CA GLN A 60 -9.39 -3.44 -4.22
C GLN A 60 -8.68 -3.47 -2.86
N VAL A 61 -9.49 -3.21 -1.84
CA VAL A 61 -9.19 -3.43 -0.44
C VAL A 61 -10.26 -4.38 0.07
N VAL A 62 -9.83 -5.45 0.73
CA VAL A 62 -10.69 -6.36 1.49
C VAL A 62 -10.38 -6.16 2.96
N ALA A 63 -11.41 -6.12 3.79
CA ALA A 63 -11.32 -6.25 5.23
C ALA A 63 -12.05 -7.51 5.70
N VAL A 64 -11.55 -8.11 6.78
CA VAL A 64 -12.23 -9.20 7.47
C VAL A 64 -12.30 -8.96 8.96
N GLY A 65 -13.40 -9.37 9.58
CA GLY A 65 -13.63 -9.33 11.02
C GLY A 65 -14.23 -10.63 11.50
N LEU A 66 -14.09 -10.92 12.79
CA LEU A 66 -14.67 -12.12 13.40
C LEU A 66 -15.67 -11.71 14.46
N ARG A 67 -16.90 -12.18 14.32
CA ARG A 67 -18.02 -11.94 15.25
C ARG A 67 -18.34 -13.22 16.00
N LEU A 68 -18.65 -13.12 17.29
CA LEU A 68 -19.23 -14.25 18.03
C LEU A 68 -20.68 -14.45 17.56
N ARG A 69 -21.07 -15.69 17.30
CA ARG A 69 -22.44 -15.97 16.86
C ARG A 69 -23.44 -15.61 17.96
N ASP A 70 -24.58 -15.06 17.53
CA ASP A 70 -25.71 -14.80 18.43
C ASP A 70 -26.31 -16.12 18.94
N GLU A 71 -26.26 -17.17 18.12
CA GLU A 71 -26.77 -18.51 18.41
C GLU A 71 -25.70 -19.59 18.23
N GLY A 72 -25.24 -20.16 19.35
CA GLY A 72 -24.34 -21.32 19.40
C GLY A 72 -22.84 -20.97 19.40
N PRO A 73 -21.98 -21.99 19.56
CA PRO A 73 -20.53 -21.80 19.55
C PRO A 73 -20.00 -21.47 18.15
N GLY A 74 -18.84 -20.83 18.13
CA GLY A 74 -18.09 -20.53 16.92
C GLY A 74 -18.13 -19.05 16.51
N LEU A 75 -17.37 -18.78 15.45
CA LEU A 75 -17.12 -17.46 14.89
C LEU A 75 -17.80 -17.32 13.53
N GLU A 76 -18.34 -16.15 13.26
CA GLU A 76 -18.80 -15.74 11.94
C GLU A 76 -17.76 -14.81 11.31
N LEU A 77 -17.27 -15.18 10.12
CA LEU A 77 -16.35 -14.37 9.33
C LEU A 77 -17.12 -13.28 8.58
N LEU A 78 -16.86 -12.03 8.91
CA LEU A 78 -17.41 -10.88 8.22
C LEU A 78 -16.44 -10.45 7.13
N VAL A 79 -16.92 -10.35 5.89
CA VAL A 79 -16.10 -9.95 4.74
C VAL A 79 -16.70 -8.70 4.11
N SER A 80 -15.88 -7.65 3.95
CA SER A 80 -16.23 -6.44 3.21
C SER A 80 -15.14 -6.15 2.19
N ASP A 81 -15.52 -5.66 1.02
CA ASP A 81 -14.57 -5.20 0.01
C ASP A 81 -14.98 -3.84 -0.56
N SER A 82 -14.01 -3.18 -1.18
CA SER A 82 -14.20 -1.85 -1.77
C SER A 82 -14.74 -1.89 -3.19
N GLY A 83 -15.35 -2.98 -3.66
CA GLY A 83 -15.73 -3.14 -5.06
C GLY A 83 -16.96 -4.01 -5.30
N ASP A 84 -17.20 -4.35 -6.57
CA ASP A 84 -18.40 -5.09 -6.99
C ASP A 84 -18.21 -6.61 -6.99
N CYS A 85 -17.04 -7.09 -6.59
CA CYS A 85 -16.67 -8.52 -6.62
C CYS A 85 -16.97 -9.25 -5.30
N LEU A 86 -17.74 -8.64 -4.41
CA LEU A 86 -17.88 -9.08 -3.03
C LEU A 86 -18.41 -10.51 -2.88
N GLN A 87 -19.28 -10.97 -3.79
CA GLN A 87 -19.76 -12.36 -3.80
C GLN A 87 -18.67 -13.38 -4.17
N ALA A 88 -17.79 -13.04 -5.12
CA ALA A 88 -16.65 -13.89 -5.47
C ALA A 88 -15.63 -13.92 -4.31
N THR A 89 -15.37 -12.77 -3.69
CA THR A 89 -14.55 -12.62 -2.48
C THR A 89 -15.09 -13.48 -1.33
N LEU A 90 -16.41 -13.44 -1.06
CA LEU A 90 -17.06 -14.25 -0.04
C LEU A 90 -16.95 -15.76 -0.35
N THR A 91 -17.27 -16.16 -1.57
CA THR A 91 -17.19 -17.56 -2.01
C THR A 91 -15.78 -18.11 -1.85
N HIS A 92 -14.77 -17.32 -2.24
CA HIS A 92 -13.37 -17.68 -2.06
C HIS A 92 -12.97 -17.78 -0.59
N SER A 93 -13.47 -16.89 0.28
CA SER A 93 -13.21 -16.97 1.73
C SER A 93 -13.76 -18.24 2.37
N ILE A 94 -14.97 -18.66 2.00
CA ILE A 94 -15.58 -19.92 2.45
C ILE A 94 -14.74 -21.10 1.95
N HIS A 95 -14.29 -21.05 0.69
CA HIS A 95 -13.44 -22.08 0.12
C HIS A 95 -12.11 -22.22 0.88
N ILE A 96 -11.42 -21.10 1.15
CA ILE A 96 -10.18 -21.10 1.95
C ILE A 96 -10.44 -21.72 3.32
N VAL A 97 -11.41 -21.20 4.09
CA VAL A 97 -11.68 -21.68 5.46
C VAL A 97 -11.98 -23.18 5.46
N ARG A 98 -12.76 -23.69 4.51
CA ARG A 98 -13.03 -25.13 4.38
C ARG A 98 -11.75 -25.93 4.14
N ARG A 99 -10.92 -25.52 3.18
CA ARG A 99 -9.65 -26.20 2.86
C ARG A 99 -8.67 -26.18 4.02
N LEU A 100 -8.64 -25.10 4.80
CA LEU A 100 -7.83 -25.01 6.01
C LEU A 100 -8.27 -26.03 7.07
N ARG A 101 -9.58 -26.29 7.22
CA ARG A 101 -10.07 -27.36 8.10
C ARG A 101 -9.65 -28.73 7.57
N ASP A 102 -9.78 -28.97 6.27
CA ASP A 102 -9.35 -30.24 5.65
C ASP A 102 -7.85 -30.50 5.90
N ILE A 103 -7.01 -29.46 5.74
CA ILE A 103 -5.57 -29.52 6.03
C ILE A 103 -5.33 -29.84 7.51
N HIS A 104 -6.05 -29.20 8.43
CA HIS A 104 -5.89 -29.46 9.86
C HIS A 104 -6.28 -30.90 10.25
N LEU A 105 -7.37 -31.43 9.69
CA LEU A 105 -7.82 -32.79 9.94
C LEU A 105 -6.86 -33.85 9.38
N ALA A 106 -6.10 -33.51 8.33
CA ALA A 106 -5.11 -34.39 7.74
C ALA A 106 -3.76 -34.39 8.49
N LEU A 107 -3.61 -33.64 9.59
CA LEU A 107 -2.36 -33.60 10.35
C LEU A 107 -2.12 -34.89 11.11
N PRO A 108 -0.91 -35.49 10.98
CA PRO A 108 -0.57 -36.67 11.76
C PRO A 108 -0.52 -36.34 13.26
N LEU A 109 -1.14 -37.19 14.08
CA LEU A 109 -1.25 -37.00 15.52
C LEU A 109 0.12 -37.01 16.25
N GLN A 110 1.13 -37.66 15.67
CA GLN A 110 2.40 -37.94 16.34
C GLN A 110 3.61 -37.15 15.77
N ASP A 111 3.57 -36.69 14.52
CA ASP A 111 4.67 -35.94 13.90
C ASP A 111 4.21 -34.55 13.48
N LYS A 112 4.37 -33.56 14.36
CA LYS A 112 4.20 -32.16 13.92
C LYS A 112 5.37 -31.80 13.02
N PRO A 113 5.15 -31.49 11.73
CA PRO A 113 6.22 -30.97 10.90
C PRO A 113 6.73 -29.68 11.54
N SER A 114 8.00 -29.65 11.92
CA SER A 114 8.66 -28.52 12.59
C SER A 114 8.63 -27.25 11.73
N ARG A 115 8.52 -27.44 10.41
CA ARG A 115 8.23 -26.44 9.37
C ARG A 115 7.70 -27.18 8.14
N ILE A 116 6.86 -26.52 7.34
CA ILE A 116 6.65 -26.96 5.97
C ILE A 116 7.92 -26.60 5.23
N ASP A 117 8.79 -27.59 5.02
CA ASP A 117 9.98 -27.43 4.19
C ASP A 117 9.53 -27.11 2.78
N THR A 118 9.59 -25.81 2.45
CA THR A 118 9.64 -25.19 1.11
C THR A 118 9.07 -26.00 -0.05
N LEU A 119 7.88 -26.61 0.06
CA LEU A 119 7.44 -27.71 -0.82
C LEU A 119 7.48 -27.34 -2.32
N PRO A 120 8.54 -27.73 -3.06
CA PRO A 120 8.71 -27.34 -4.45
C PRO A 120 8.15 -28.39 -5.42
N THR A 121 7.70 -29.54 -4.93
CA THR A 121 7.21 -30.59 -5.83
C THR A 121 5.81 -30.26 -6.30
N SER A 122 5.62 -30.25 -7.62
CA SER A 122 4.29 -30.16 -8.25
C SER A 122 3.45 -31.42 -8.02
N ASP A 123 4.11 -32.50 -7.58
CA ASP A 123 3.49 -33.78 -7.23
C ASP A 123 3.96 -34.18 -5.82
N PRO A 124 3.17 -33.86 -4.77
CA PRO A 124 3.50 -34.24 -3.42
C PRO A 124 3.05 -35.67 -3.16
N ASP A 125 4.00 -36.50 -2.69
CA ASP A 125 3.72 -37.90 -2.34
C ASP A 125 2.68 -38.01 -1.22
N SER A 126 2.66 -37.06 -0.29
CA SER A 126 1.77 -37.05 0.87
C SER A 126 0.39 -36.44 0.58
N TYR A 127 -0.66 -37.03 1.20
CA TYR A 127 -2.03 -36.50 1.14
C TYR A 127 -2.14 -35.06 1.67
N LEU A 128 -1.46 -34.77 2.79
CA LEU A 128 -1.39 -33.42 3.35
C LEU A 128 -0.76 -32.43 2.36
N GLY A 129 0.33 -32.84 1.69
CA GLY A 129 0.97 -32.03 0.65
C GLY A 129 0.03 -31.70 -0.50
N ARG A 130 -0.78 -32.66 -0.95
CA ARG A 130 -1.81 -32.43 -2.00
C ARG A 130 -2.83 -31.38 -1.56
N LEU A 131 -3.35 -31.47 -0.32
CA LEU A 131 -4.30 -30.48 0.21
C LEU A 131 -3.71 -29.06 0.29
N ILE A 132 -2.43 -28.94 0.68
CA ILE A 132 -1.73 -27.65 0.75
C ILE A 132 -1.55 -27.06 -0.66
N ILE A 133 -1.12 -27.87 -1.63
CA ILE A 133 -0.94 -27.41 -3.02
C ILE A 133 -2.29 -27.02 -3.65
N ASP A 134 -3.34 -27.79 -3.42
CA ASP A 134 -4.68 -27.47 -3.93
C ASP A 134 -5.20 -26.14 -3.40
N LEU A 135 -4.94 -25.83 -2.12
CA LEU A 135 -5.25 -24.53 -1.55
C LEU A 135 -4.39 -23.41 -2.15
N GLU A 136 -3.08 -23.63 -2.32
CA GLU A 136 -2.18 -22.65 -2.96
C GLU A 136 -2.64 -22.33 -4.38
N ARG A 137 -2.99 -23.36 -5.17
CA ARG A 137 -3.54 -23.24 -6.53
C ARG A 137 -4.82 -22.41 -6.55
N ALA A 138 -5.76 -22.71 -5.65
CA ALA A 138 -7.02 -21.97 -5.57
C ALA A 138 -6.80 -20.48 -5.27
N ILE A 139 -5.85 -20.15 -4.40
CA ILE A 139 -5.50 -18.76 -4.07
C ILE A 139 -4.81 -18.07 -5.24
N ILE A 140 -3.85 -18.74 -5.90
CA ILE A 140 -3.15 -18.19 -7.07
C ILE A 140 -4.15 -17.90 -8.19
N GLU A 141 -5.10 -18.81 -8.45
CA GLU A 141 -6.12 -18.61 -9.48
C GLU A 141 -7.02 -17.42 -9.15
N HIS A 142 -7.49 -17.30 -7.90
CA HIS A 142 -8.31 -16.15 -7.47
C HIS A 142 -7.57 -14.81 -7.60
N SER A 143 -6.27 -14.77 -7.28
CA SER A 143 -5.45 -13.55 -7.36
C SER A 143 -4.70 -13.38 -8.68
N ARG A 144 -4.94 -14.23 -9.69
CA ARG A 144 -4.14 -14.31 -10.92
C ARG A 144 -4.00 -12.99 -11.65
N ILE A 145 -5.12 -12.27 -11.83
CA ILE A 145 -5.15 -10.98 -12.53
C ILE A 145 -4.24 -9.96 -11.81
N LYS A 146 -4.40 -9.83 -10.49
CA LYS A 146 -3.58 -8.96 -9.64
C LYS A 146 -2.10 -9.33 -9.67
N LEU A 147 -1.79 -10.61 -9.67
CA LEU A 147 -0.42 -11.11 -9.71
C LEU A 147 0.26 -10.74 -11.04
N LEU A 148 -0.41 -11.02 -12.16
CA LEU A 148 0.07 -10.70 -13.50
C LEU A 148 0.25 -9.20 -13.69
N HIS A 149 -0.69 -8.39 -13.22
CA HIS A 149 -0.53 -6.94 -13.22
C HIS A 149 0.73 -6.50 -12.49
N ARG A 150 0.94 -6.95 -11.24
CA ARG A 150 2.13 -6.57 -10.46
C ARG A 150 3.42 -7.04 -11.09
N PHE A 151 3.40 -8.22 -11.70
CA PHE A 151 4.54 -8.76 -12.42
C PHE A 151 4.91 -7.87 -13.63
N ARG A 152 3.90 -7.44 -14.40
CA ARG A 152 4.05 -6.64 -15.63
C ARG A 152 4.16 -5.13 -15.41
N LYS A 153 3.75 -4.64 -14.25
CA LYS A 153 3.66 -3.22 -13.92
C LYS A 153 4.98 -2.50 -14.23
N HIS A 154 4.91 -1.47 -15.07
CA HIS A 154 6.04 -0.66 -15.55
C HIS A 154 7.17 -1.50 -16.17
N SER A 155 6.85 -2.60 -16.87
CA SER A 155 7.83 -3.49 -17.50
C SER A 155 8.93 -4.01 -16.56
N ARG A 156 8.70 -4.00 -15.24
CA ARG A 156 9.73 -4.34 -14.24
C ARG A 156 10.33 -5.72 -14.41
N TYR A 157 9.53 -6.71 -14.80
CA TYR A 157 10.04 -8.05 -15.09
C TYR A 157 11.03 -8.05 -16.29
N ARG A 158 10.81 -7.23 -17.32
CA ARG A 158 11.74 -7.11 -18.45
C ARG A 158 13.04 -6.51 -17.98
N HIS A 159 12.97 -5.41 -17.24
CA HIS A 159 14.15 -4.76 -16.69
C HIS A 159 14.97 -5.70 -15.81
N PHE A 160 14.29 -6.50 -14.99
CA PHE A 160 14.90 -7.56 -14.20
C PHE A 160 15.57 -8.63 -15.07
N LEU A 161 14.87 -9.16 -16.08
CA LEU A 161 15.40 -10.19 -16.98
C LEU A 161 16.62 -9.69 -17.75
N ASP A 162 16.58 -8.46 -18.25
CA ASP A 162 17.68 -7.86 -19.01
C ASP A 162 18.89 -7.60 -18.09
N THR A 163 18.67 -7.10 -16.87
CA THR A 163 19.75 -7.00 -15.87
C THR A 163 20.35 -8.37 -15.58
N ALA A 164 19.51 -9.39 -15.36
CA ALA A 164 20.00 -10.73 -15.10
C ALA A 164 20.82 -11.27 -16.28
N ARG A 165 20.36 -11.07 -17.52
CA ARG A 165 21.10 -11.46 -18.73
C ARG A 165 22.45 -10.76 -18.83
N ASP A 166 22.54 -9.49 -18.46
CA ASP A 166 23.81 -8.76 -18.44
C ASP A 166 24.76 -9.32 -17.37
N VAL A 167 24.23 -9.63 -16.18
CA VAL A 167 25.00 -10.20 -15.07
C VAL A 167 25.54 -11.59 -15.42
N TYR A 168 24.77 -12.43 -16.11
CA TYR A 168 25.23 -13.78 -16.49
C TYR A 168 25.78 -13.86 -17.91
N GLY A 169 25.81 -12.77 -18.66
CA GLY A 169 26.21 -12.72 -20.07
C GLY A 169 27.71 -12.54 -20.27
N LEU A 170 28.06 -11.64 -21.20
CA LEU A 170 29.45 -11.30 -21.49
C LEU A 170 30.11 -10.63 -20.28
N PRO A 171 31.37 -10.98 -19.94
CA PRO A 171 32.13 -10.26 -18.94
C PRO A 171 32.17 -8.76 -19.24
N VAL A 172 32.07 -7.91 -18.21
CA VAL A 172 32.04 -6.45 -18.35
C VAL A 172 33.22 -5.90 -19.15
N ALA A 173 34.39 -6.54 -19.08
CA ALA A 173 35.58 -6.14 -19.85
C ALA A 173 35.42 -6.33 -21.37
N ALA A 174 34.53 -7.23 -21.80
CA ALA A 174 34.24 -7.51 -23.20
C ALA A 174 33.07 -6.67 -23.76
N ARG A 175 32.43 -5.82 -22.94
CA ARG A 175 31.27 -5.03 -23.34
C ARG A 175 31.66 -3.65 -23.86
N ALA A 176 31.73 -3.53 -25.18
CA ALA A 176 31.99 -2.24 -25.85
C ALA A 176 30.80 -1.27 -25.77
N ASP A 177 29.59 -1.77 -25.50
CA ASP A 177 28.36 -0.95 -25.47
C ASP A 177 28.18 -0.12 -24.19
N ILE A 178 29.01 -0.37 -23.17
CA ILE A 178 29.01 0.37 -21.91
C ILE A 178 30.24 1.27 -21.90
N THR A 179 30.04 2.58 -22.08
CA THR A 179 31.12 3.58 -22.05
C THR A 179 31.31 4.22 -20.68
N ASP A 180 30.25 4.28 -19.86
CA ASP A 180 30.28 4.86 -18.52
C ASP A 180 30.98 3.93 -17.51
N ASP A 181 32.01 4.45 -16.85
CA ASP A 181 32.80 3.67 -15.89
C ASP A 181 32.02 3.36 -14.60
N ILE A 182 31.02 4.18 -14.25
CA ILE A 182 30.13 3.93 -13.11
C ILE A 182 29.23 2.73 -13.41
N GLU A 183 28.57 2.70 -14.58
CA GLU A 183 27.79 1.55 -15.05
C GLU A 183 28.64 0.26 -15.08
N ARG A 184 29.88 0.34 -15.61
CA ARG A 184 30.82 -0.80 -15.61
C ARG A 184 31.17 -1.28 -14.20
N ALA A 185 31.41 -0.36 -13.25
CA ALA A 185 31.74 -0.72 -11.88
C ALA A 185 30.57 -1.46 -11.20
N HIS A 186 29.34 -1.01 -11.41
CA HIS A 186 28.16 -1.70 -10.90
C HIS A 186 28.00 -3.09 -11.52
N LEU A 187 28.10 -3.22 -12.84
CA LEU A 187 28.01 -4.53 -13.50
C LEU A 187 29.11 -5.48 -13.02
N ARG A 188 30.36 -5.01 -12.92
CA ARG A 188 31.49 -5.79 -12.39
C ARG A 188 31.16 -6.35 -11.02
N THR A 189 30.64 -5.51 -10.12
CA THR A 189 30.24 -5.92 -8.77
C THR A 189 29.20 -7.03 -8.78
N LEU A 190 28.23 -6.97 -9.71
CA LEU A 190 27.20 -7.99 -9.84
C LEU A 190 27.76 -9.30 -10.41
N GLN A 191 28.64 -9.22 -11.42
CA GLN A 191 29.24 -10.37 -12.10
C GLN A 191 30.25 -11.14 -11.24
N THR A 192 30.95 -10.47 -10.32
CA THR A 192 31.90 -11.12 -9.40
C THR A 192 31.24 -11.71 -8.17
N SER A 193 29.92 -11.61 -8.03
CA SER A 193 29.20 -12.14 -6.87
C SER A 193 28.94 -13.64 -6.98
N GLU A 194 29.33 -14.41 -5.96
CA GLU A 194 29.07 -15.85 -5.86
C GLU A 194 27.63 -16.19 -5.43
N LEU A 195 26.75 -15.20 -5.30
CA LEU A 195 25.36 -15.40 -4.83
C LEU A 195 24.54 -16.36 -5.70
N PHE A 196 24.97 -16.59 -6.94
CA PHE A 196 24.15 -17.18 -7.99
C PHE A 196 24.96 -18.08 -8.96
N PRO A 197 24.95 -19.42 -8.78
CA PRO A 197 25.58 -20.37 -9.70
C PRO A 197 24.89 -20.38 -11.07
N ARG A 198 25.62 -20.08 -12.15
CA ARG A 198 25.10 -19.81 -13.51
C ARG A 198 24.04 -20.81 -14.01
N ASP A 199 24.25 -22.11 -13.81
CA ASP A 199 23.41 -23.18 -14.37
C ASP A 199 21.99 -23.21 -13.77
N GLU A 200 21.84 -22.84 -12.49
CA GLU A 200 20.53 -22.75 -11.83
C GLU A 200 19.69 -21.61 -12.45
N PHE A 201 20.34 -20.57 -12.96
CA PHE A 201 19.69 -19.32 -13.39
C PHE A 201 19.11 -19.35 -14.77
N GLU A 202 19.78 -19.97 -15.74
CA GLU A 202 19.28 -19.98 -17.11
C GLU A 202 17.89 -20.62 -17.19
N SER A 203 17.68 -21.71 -16.45
CA SER A 203 16.39 -22.38 -16.35
C SER A 203 15.31 -21.47 -15.74
N GLN A 204 15.62 -20.78 -14.64
CA GLN A 204 14.68 -19.86 -13.97
C GLN A 204 14.37 -18.65 -14.84
N LEU A 205 15.37 -18.01 -15.44
CA LEU A 205 15.19 -16.86 -16.34
C LEU A 205 14.36 -17.23 -17.57
N ARG A 206 14.52 -18.44 -18.10
CA ARG A 206 13.67 -18.95 -19.18
C ARG A 206 12.22 -19.05 -18.75
N VAL A 207 11.94 -19.63 -17.57
CA VAL A 207 10.58 -19.72 -17.01
C VAL A 207 10.00 -18.31 -16.83
N ILE A 208 10.74 -17.39 -16.22
CA ILE A 208 10.29 -16.00 -15.99
C ILE A 208 9.99 -15.29 -17.31
N GLY A 209 10.83 -15.49 -18.34
CA GLY A 209 10.66 -14.93 -19.68
C GLY A 209 9.42 -15.45 -20.39
N LEU A 210 9.17 -16.76 -20.35
CA LEU A 210 7.98 -17.38 -20.95
C LEU A 210 6.68 -16.82 -20.34
N LEU A 211 6.69 -16.61 -19.02
CA LEU A 211 5.54 -16.11 -18.28
C LEU A 211 5.28 -14.61 -18.48
N GLY A 212 6.33 -13.85 -18.76
CA GLY A 212 6.21 -12.44 -19.14
C GLY A 212 5.53 -12.23 -20.48
N ASN A 213 5.80 -13.11 -21.45
CA ASN A 213 5.33 -12.95 -22.83
C ASN A 213 3.97 -13.60 -23.10
N ASN A 214 3.57 -14.62 -22.33
CA ASN A 214 2.32 -15.35 -22.57
C ASN A 214 1.14 -14.81 -21.75
N CYS A 215 -0.03 -14.65 -22.38
CA CYS A 215 -1.28 -14.32 -21.67
C CYS A 215 -1.86 -15.53 -20.93
N ASP A 216 -1.63 -16.75 -21.43
CA ASP A 216 -2.25 -18.00 -20.93
C ASP A 216 -1.36 -18.80 -19.98
N VAL A 217 -0.81 -18.13 -18.97
CA VAL A 217 -0.03 -18.80 -17.93
C VAL A 217 -0.92 -19.71 -17.08
N THR A 218 -0.60 -21.00 -17.01
CA THR A 218 -1.29 -21.94 -16.10
C THR A 218 -1.03 -21.60 -14.63
N VAL A 219 -1.94 -22.00 -13.73
CA VAL A 219 -1.78 -21.79 -12.28
C VAL A 219 -0.48 -22.40 -11.76
N ASP A 220 -0.11 -23.58 -12.26
CA ASP A 220 1.16 -24.22 -11.91
C ASP A 220 2.38 -23.44 -12.40
N GLY A 221 2.30 -22.83 -13.59
CA GLY A 221 3.33 -21.92 -14.08
C GLY A 221 3.51 -20.69 -13.16
N LEU A 222 2.41 -20.09 -12.70
CA LEU A 222 2.47 -18.99 -11.73
C LEU A 222 3.00 -19.43 -10.37
N ARG A 223 2.63 -20.63 -9.91
CA ARG A 223 3.16 -21.20 -8.68
C ARG A 223 4.68 -21.33 -8.77
N LEU A 224 5.19 -21.99 -9.80
CA LEU A 224 6.63 -22.15 -10.04
C LEU A 224 7.35 -20.80 -10.13
N LEU A 225 6.75 -19.81 -10.79
CA LEU A 225 7.27 -18.43 -10.81
C LEU A 225 7.41 -17.84 -9.42
N LEU A 226 6.39 -17.98 -8.57
CA LEU A 226 6.42 -17.43 -7.21
C LEU A 226 7.47 -18.10 -6.33
N HIS A 227 7.69 -19.40 -6.50
CA HIS A 227 8.81 -20.12 -5.88
C HIS A 227 10.15 -19.52 -6.29
N SER A 228 10.39 -19.41 -7.60
CA SER A 228 11.64 -18.85 -8.13
C SER A 228 11.86 -17.41 -7.65
N MET A 229 10.82 -16.57 -7.73
CA MET A 229 10.87 -15.17 -7.30
C MET A 229 11.13 -15.01 -5.80
N ALA A 230 10.62 -15.91 -4.97
CA ALA A 230 10.90 -15.92 -3.54
C ALA A 230 12.38 -16.24 -3.26
N GLY A 231 12.97 -17.20 -3.98
CA GLY A 231 14.40 -17.49 -3.89
C GLY A 231 15.26 -16.29 -4.32
N TRP A 232 14.90 -15.63 -5.41
CA TRP A 232 15.55 -14.39 -5.86
C TRP A 232 15.45 -13.27 -4.84
N LYS A 233 14.26 -13.06 -4.28
CA LYS A 233 14.03 -12.06 -3.23
C LYS A 233 14.97 -12.28 -2.05
N GLU A 234 15.03 -13.50 -1.53
CA GLU A 234 15.86 -13.82 -0.37
C GLU A 234 17.34 -13.55 -0.65
N ARG A 235 17.86 -14.01 -1.80
CA ARG A 235 19.26 -13.83 -2.18
C ARG A 235 19.62 -12.35 -2.39
N ILE A 236 18.79 -11.59 -3.12
CA ILE A 236 19.04 -10.15 -3.37
C ILE A 236 18.93 -9.35 -2.07
N GLN A 237 17.99 -9.65 -1.19
CA GLN A 237 17.81 -8.92 0.06
C GLN A 237 18.87 -9.22 1.11
N ARG A 238 19.53 -10.39 1.02
CA ARG A 238 20.59 -10.80 1.95
C ARG A 238 21.81 -9.88 1.90
N ILE A 239 22.16 -9.35 0.71
CA ILE A 239 23.34 -8.49 0.52
C ILE A 239 22.92 -7.10 0.04
N ASN A 240 22.88 -6.13 0.96
CA ASN A 240 22.47 -4.76 0.65
C ASN A 240 23.31 -4.08 -0.44
N SER A 241 24.62 -4.34 -0.49
CA SER A 241 25.51 -3.80 -1.55
C SER A 241 25.15 -4.36 -2.92
N TYR A 242 24.89 -5.67 -3.02
CA TYR A 242 24.44 -6.32 -4.25
C TYR A 242 23.12 -5.72 -4.74
N ARG A 243 22.13 -5.56 -3.86
CA ARG A 243 20.86 -4.91 -4.18
C ARG A 243 21.07 -3.49 -4.74
N ARG A 244 21.89 -2.66 -4.07
CA ARG A 244 22.16 -1.29 -4.52
C ARG A 244 22.85 -1.28 -5.90
N SER A 245 23.83 -2.15 -6.13
CA SER A 245 24.47 -2.28 -7.45
C SER A 245 23.49 -2.74 -8.52
N TRP A 246 22.54 -3.62 -8.20
CA TRP A 246 21.50 -4.07 -9.12
C TRP A 246 20.61 -2.92 -9.55
N ASP A 247 20.07 -2.18 -8.58
CA ASP A 247 19.18 -1.05 -8.84
C ASP A 247 19.92 0.08 -9.59
N ALA A 248 21.18 0.35 -9.21
CA ALA A 248 22.02 1.36 -9.85
C ALA A 248 22.36 0.99 -11.29
N TYR A 249 22.83 -0.24 -11.54
CA TYR A 249 23.13 -0.73 -12.88
C TYR A 249 21.87 -0.70 -13.78
N THR A 250 20.74 -1.19 -13.26
CA THR A 250 19.46 -1.17 -14.00
C THR A 250 19.08 0.26 -14.39
N SER A 251 19.26 1.21 -13.46
CA SER A 251 18.98 2.63 -13.73
C SER A 251 19.93 3.24 -14.77
N CYS A 252 21.24 2.95 -14.71
CA CYS A 252 22.20 3.40 -15.72
C CYS A 252 21.87 2.83 -17.10
N ARG A 253 21.60 1.52 -17.19
CA ARG A 253 21.22 0.87 -18.44
C ARG A 253 19.97 1.51 -19.06
N LEU A 254 18.94 1.78 -18.25
CA LEU A 254 17.71 2.42 -18.74
C LEU A 254 17.96 3.81 -19.29
N LYS A 255 18.77 4.63 -18.60
CA LYS A 255 19.17 5.95 -19.11
C LYS A 255 19.93 5.88 -20.42
N ARG A 256 20.80 4.87 -20.59
CA ARG A 256 21.56 4.66 -21.82
C ARG A 256 20.66 4.24 -22.99
N LEU A 257 19.66 3.40 -22.74
CA LEU A 257 18.74 2.90 -23.76
C LEU A 257 17.62 3.90 -24.12
N GLN A 258 17.25 4.77 -23.19
CA GLN A 258 16.22 5.79 -23.38
C GLN A 258 16.89 7.11 -23.79
N SER A 259 16.93 7.41 -25.09
CA SER A 259 17.28 8.75 -25.57
C SER A 259 16.16 9.73 -25.21
N ASP A 260 16.34 10.52 -24.16
CA ASP A 260 15.57 11.72 -23.75
C ASP A 260 14.03 11.61 -23.53
N SER A 261 13.40 10.43 -23.64
CA SER A 261 11.96 10.31 -23.34
C SER A 261 11.72 10.40 -21.83
N SER A 262 11.13 11.51 -21.37
CA SER A 262 10.94 11.89 -19.96
C SER A 262 9.98 11.03 -19.14
N ASP A 263 9.31 10.05 -19.76
CA ASP A 263 8.05 9.52 -19.23
C ASP A 263 8.16 8.33 -18.26
N ASP A 264 9.32 7.67 -18.13
CA ASP A 264 9.47 6.52 -17.23
C ASP A 264 10.49 6.76 -16.10
N LYS A 265 10.25 7.78 -15.27
CA LYS A 265 11.00 8.01 -14.00
C LYS A 265 10.69 6.97 -12.90
N HIS A 266 10.44 5.72 -13.25
CA HIS A 266 10.16 4.69 -12.26
C HIS A 266 11.47 4.15 -11.64
N SER A 267 11.53 4.13 -10.31
CA SER A 267 12.68 3.58 -9.60
C SER A 267 12.86 2.10 -9.95
N ALA A 268 14.09 1.72 -10.28
CA ALA A 268 14.49 0.34 -10.57
C ALA A 268 14.56 -0.54 -9.31
N ASP A 269 13.74 -0.27 -8.28
CA ASP A 269 13.77 -0.94 -6.97
C ASP A 269 13.33 -2.40 -7.10
N VAL A 270 14.30 -3.26 -7.39
CA VAL A 270 14.08 -4.69 -7.64
C VAL A 270 13.56 -5.38 -6.40
N ALA A 271 14.04 -4.99 -5.22
CA ALA A 271 13.66 -5.62 -3.97
C ALA A 271 12.21 -5.31 -3.61
N HIS A 272 11.74 -4.09 -3.86
CA HIS A 272 10.34 -3.74 -3.70
C HIS A 272 9.46 -4.51 -4.70
N TRP A 273 9.86 -4.58 -5.96
CA TRP A 273 9.12 -5.36 -6.97
C TRP A 273 9.03 -6.85 -6.61
N LEU A 274 10.15 -7.49 -6.29
CA LEU A 274 10.22 -8.87 -5.82
C LEU A 274 9.33 -9.08 -4.58
N SER A 275 9.40 -8.15 -3.62
CA SER A 275 8.53 -8.20 -2.44
C SER A 275 7.05 -8.15 -2.78
N LYS A 276 6.63 -7.37 -3.78
CA LYS A 276 5.23 -7.24 -4.19
C LYS A 276 4.69 -8.45 -4.95
N ILE A 277 5.52 -9.10 -5.77
CA ILE A 277 5.11 -10.30 -6.50
C ILE A 277 5.07 -11.53 -5.58
N THR A 278 5.99 -11.65 -4.61
CA THR A 278 6.03 -12.81 -3.68
C THR A 278 5.11 -12.66 -2.47
N GLU A 279 4.51 -11.48 -2.25
CA GLU A 279 3.72 -11.18 -1.06
C GLU A 279 2.56 -12.17 -0.84
N ILE A 280 1.93 -12.65 -1.94
CA ILE A 280 0.85 -13.66 -1.87
C ILE A 280 1.33 -14.96 -1.22
N ARG A 281 2.54 -15.42 -1.58
CA ARG A 281 3.14 -16.65 -1.06
C ARG A 281 3.48 -16.51 0.41
N GLU A 282 3.95 -15.34 0.83
CA GLU A 282 4.23 -15.10 2.25
C GLU A 282 2.95 -15.12 3.09
N HIS A 283 1.87 -14.53 2.59
CA HIS A 283 0.58 -14.57 3.27
C HIS A 283 -0.02 -15.97 3.28
N PHE A 284 0.13 -16.73 2.19
CA PHE A 284 -0.21 -18.15 2.15
C PHE A 284 0.55 -18.93 3.24
N ASN A 285 1.88 -18.82 3.30
CA ASN A 285 2.68 -19.52 4.31
C ASN A 285 2.25 -19.16 5.74
N ARG A 286 2.00 -17.88 6.04
CA ARG A 286 1.51 -17.44 7.36
C ARG A 286 0.16 -18.05 7.71
N LEU A 287 -0.73 -18.20 6.73
CA LEU A 287 -2.03 -18.82 6.92
C LEU A 287 -1.89 -20.31 7.24
N ILE A 288 -1.03 -21.02 6.50
CA ILE A 288 -0.75 -22.43 6.77
C ILE A 288 -0.08 -22.61 8.13
N GLU A 289 0.94 -21.83 8.46
CA GLU A 289 1.56 -21.80 9.81
C GLU A 289 0.52 -21.58 10.92
N GLY A 290 -0.49 -20.72 10.65
CA GLY A 290 -1.63 -20.51 11.54
C GLY A 290 -2.44 -21.77 11.79
N VAL A 291 -2.76 -22.54 10.74
CA VAL A 291 -3.52 -23.80 10.84
C VAL A 291 -2.73 -24.93 11.50
N LEU A 292 -1.42 -24.97 11.27
CA LEU A 292 -0.53 -25.97 11.89
C LEU A 292 -0.27 -25.68 13.37
N SER A 293 -0.42 -24.43 13.80
CA SER A 293 -0.15 -24.00 15.16
C SER A 293 -1.35 -24.26 16.08
N PRO A 294 -1.20 -25.07 17.16
CA PRO A 294 -2.30 -25.33 18.10
C PRO A 294 -2.86 -24.06 18.77
N LYS A 295 -2.03 -23.02 18.90
CA LYS A 295 -2.42 -21.75 19.54
C LYS A 295 -3.17 -20.82 18.57
N LEU A 296 -2.92 -20.94 17.28
CA LEU A 296 -3.51 -20.06 16.27
C LEU A 296 -4.66 -20.72 15.53
N ALA A 297 -4.63 -22.05 15.35
CA ALA A 297 -5.66 -22.79 14.64
C ALA A 297 -7.09 -22.49 15.11
N PRO A 298 -7.41 -22.34 16.41
CA PRO A 298 -8.78 -22.06 16.85
C PRO A 298 -9.40 -20.84 16.17
N ILE A 299 -8.64 -19.76 15.92
CA ILE A 299 -9.19 -18.55 15.27
C ILE A 299 -9.70 -18.80 13.84
N LEU A 300 -9.15 -19.79 13.14
CA LEU A 300 -9.51 -20.16 11.78
C LEU A 300 -10.53 -21.31 11.76
N LEU A 301 -10.36 -22.29 12.65
CA LEU A 301 -11.18 -23.50 12.67
C LEU A 301 -12.53 -23.29 13.34
N ASP A 302 -12.61 -22.38 14.31
CA ASP A 302 -13.87 -22.02 14.99
C ASP A 302 -14.77 -21.14 14.12
N ILE A 303 -14.27 -20.62 12.99
CA ILE A 303 -15.13 -20.00 11.97
C ILE A 303 -16.11 -21.08 11.53
N VAL A 304 -17.41 -20.84 11.56
CA VAL A 304 -18.44 -21.80 11.12
C VAL A 304 -19.25 -21.29 9.93
N GLY A 305 -19.22 -19.98 9.67
CA GLY A 305 -19.87 -19.36 8.53
C GLY A 305 -19.15 -18.08 8.12
N ALA A 306 -19.47 -17.59 6.93
CA ALA A 306 -19.02 -16.30 6.44
C ALA A 306 -20.21 -15.48 5.94
N ARG A 307 -20.18 -14.18 6.21
CA ARG A 307 -21.21 -13.23 5.85
C ARG A 307 -20.59 -12.02 5.16
N GLN A 308 -21.17 -11.66 4.03
CA GLN A 308 -20.89 -10.43 3.35
C GLN A 308 -21.45 -9.24 4.14
N ILE A 309 -20.60 -8.25 4.36
CA ILE A 309 -20.99 -6.94 4.87
C ILE A 309 -20.95 -5.97 3.71
N THR A 310 -22.14 -5.62 3.24
CA THR A 310 -22.34 -4.43 2.43
C THR A 310 -22.67 -3.27 3.34
N SER A 311 -22.40 -2.05 2.86
CA SER A 311 -22.98 -0.85 3.44
C SER A 311 -24.48 -1.07 3.58
N VAL A 312 -24.99 -1.12 4.81
CA VAL A 312 -26.42 -1.32 5.09
C VAL A 312 -27.19 -0.22 4.35
N PRO A 313 -28.03 -0.52 3.34
CA PRO A 313 -29.05 0.42 2.94
C PRO A 313 -30.06 0.48 4.11
N PRO A 314 -30.36 1.67 4.64
CA PRO A 314 -31.13 2.62 3.85
C PRO A 314 -30.78 4.08 4.17
N VAL A 315 -29.97 4.76 3.36
CA VAL A 315 -30.25 6.17 3.06
C VAL A 315 -29.82 6.40 1.63
N GLN A 316 -30.76 6.79 0.79
CA GLN A 316 -30.55 7.47 -0.49
C GLN A 316 -29.82 8.80 -0.25
N ARG A 317 -28.61 8.79 0.34
CA ARG A 317 -27.74 9.95 0.25
C ARG A 317 -27.18 9.93 -1.15
N SER A 318 -27.45 11.01 -1.88
CA SER A 318 -27.06 11.21 -3.26
C SER A 318 -25.66 10.65 -3.52
N PRO A 319 -25.45 9.93 -4.64
CA PRO A 319 -24.14 9.37 -4.97
C PRO A 319 -23.03 10.43 -4.98
N SER A 320 -23.42 11.70 -5.13
CA SER A 320 -22.58 12.88 -5.08
C SER A 320 -22.90 13.79 -3.89
N VAL A 321 -21.88 14.51 -3.43
CA VAL A 321 -22.00 15.63 -2.50
C VAL A 321 -21.90 16.93 -3.29
N VAL A 322 -22.83 17.84 -3.08
CA VAL A 322 -22.74 19.20 -3.64
C VAL A 322 -22.05 20.06 -2.60
N LEU A 323 -20.93 20.67 -2.98
CA LEU A 323 -20.24 21.67 -2.18
C LEU A 323 -20.58 23.05 -2.73
N ASP A 324 -21.30 23.81 -1.93
CA ASP A 324 -21.67 25.18 -2.23
C ASP A 324 -20.58 26.16 -1.77
N TYR A 325 -20.36 27.22 -2.54
CA TYR A 325 -19.36 28.26 -2.25
C TYR A 325 -19.60 28.93 -0.89
N ASP A 326 -20.84 29.28 -0.55
CA ASP A 326 -21.16 29.92 0.73
C ASP A 326 -21.01 28.95 1.90
N GLU A 327 -21.36 27.68 1.69
CA GLU A 327 -21.12 26.62 2.68
C GLU A 327 -19.61 26.44 2.93
N LEU A 328 -18.80 26.38 1.87
CA LEU A 328 -17.36 26.30 2.00
C LEU A 328 -16.80 27.52 2.74
N ARG A 329 -17.27 28.72 2.39
CA ARG A 329 -16.85 29.97 3.03
C ARG A 329 -17.15 29.95 4.53
N LEU A 330 -18.31 29.43 4.92
CA LEU A 330 -18.70 29.26 6.31
C LEU A 330 -17.82 28.24 7.04
N VAL A 331 -17.50 27.11 6.42
CA VAL A 331 -16.65 26.06 7.01
C VAL A 331 -15.20 26.53 7.18
N LEU A 332 -14.68 27.31 6.23
CA LEU A 332 -13.32 27.85 6.26
C LEU A 332 -13.17 29.10 7.14
N ASP A 333 -14.29 29.71 7.56
CA ASP A 333 -14.35 30.95 8.34
C ASP A 333 -13.50 32.08 7.72
N THR A 334 -13.69 32.33 6.42
CA THR A 334 -12.91 33.34 5.68
C THR A 334 -13.79 34.27 4.86
N SER A 335 -13.38 35.53 4.75
CA SER A 335 -14.02 36.52 3.86
C SER A 335 -13.31 36.64 2.50
N ASN A 336 -12.16 35.99 2.31
CA ASN A 336 -11.36 36.10 1.08
C ASN A 336 -11.96 35.26 -0.05
N ALA A 337 -12.80 35.89 -0.87
CA ALA A 337 -13.48 35.22 -1.98
C ALA A 337 -12.54 34.62 -3.03
N GLY A 338 -11.39 35.26 -3.29
CA GLY A 338 -10.42 34.81 -4.27
C GLY A 338 -9.77 33.49 -3.89
N GLU A 339 -9.37 33.35 -2.62
CA GLU A 339 -8.75 32.13 -2.11
C GLU A 339 -9.73 30.95 -2.08
N VAL A 340 -10.99 31.19 -1.68
CA VAL A 340 -12.03 30.15 -1.67
C VAL A 340 -12.27 29.63 -3.09
N ARG A 341 -12.38 30.52 -4.09
CA ARG A 341 -12.51 30.12 -5.51
C ARG A 341 -11.28 29.35 -6.01
N ARG A 342 -10.07 29.81 -5.65
CA ARG A 342 -8.81 29.11 -5.96
C ARG A 342 -8.80 27.70 -5.38
N PHE A 343 -9.23 27.55 -4.14
CA PHE A 343 -9.31 26.25 -3.47
C PHE A 343 -10.35 25.33 -4.13
N LEU A 344 -11.56 25.82 -4.42
CA LEU A 344 -12.59 25.03 -5.10
C LEU A 344 -12.11 24.51 -6.46
N ARG A 345 -11.44 25.34 -7.26
CA ARG A 345 -10.85 24.91 -8.54
C ARG A 345 -9.76 23.86 -8.33
N GLY A 346 -8.91 24.03 -7.31
CA GLY A 346 -7.92 23.01 -6.93
C GLY A 346 -8.57 21.68 -6.52
N LEU A 347 -9.67 21.75 -5.76
CA LEU A 347 -10.43 20.59 -5.35
C LEU A 347 -11.11 19.91 -6.55
N GLN A 348 -11.69 20.69 -7.47
CA GLN A 348 -12.27 20.20 -8.71
C GLN A 348 -11.22 19.44 -9.56
N ALA A 349 -10.04 20.01 -9.73
CA ALA A 349 -8.95 19.42 -10.50
C ALA A 349 -8.41 18.13 -9.86
N THR A 350 -8.29 18.10 -8.53
CA THR A 350 -7.72 16.95 -7.81
C THR A 350 -8.72 15.81 -7.59
N GLN A 351 -10.01 16.10 -7.48
CA GLN A 351 -11.06 15.11 -7.18
C GLN A 351 -11.93 14.76 -8.39
N GLY A 352 -11.76 15.44 -9.54
CA GLY A 352 -12.56 15.20 -10.75
C GLY A 352 -14.01 15.66 -10.62
N GLY A 353 -14.24 16.81 -9.95
CA GLY A 353 -15.58 17.35 -9.75
C GLY A 353 -16.20 17.98 -11.00
N THR A 354 -17.53 18.15 -10.98
CA THR A 354 -18.29 18.81 -12.06
C THR A 354 -19.05 20.02 -11.51
N TRP A 355 -18.98 21.15 -12.20
CA TRP A 355 -19.73 22.36 -11.84
C TRP A 355 -21.21 22.22 -12.23
N LEU A 356 -22.12 22.63 -11.35
CA LEU A 356 -23.57 22.66 -11.63
C LEU A 356 -24.03 23.97 -12.28
N ASP A 357 -23.24 25.03 -12.10
CA ASP A 357 -23.55 26.37 -12.58
C ASP A 357 -22.39 26.96 -13.37
N ALA A 358 -22.70 27.96 -14.18
CA ALA A 358 -21.71 28.72 -14.95
C ALA A 358 -20.90 29.69 -14.05
N SER A 359 -21.39 29.98 -12.84
CA SER A 359 -20.71 30.85 -11.87
C SER A 359 -19.58 30.15 -11.10
N GLU A 360 -19.45 28.82 -11.24
CA GLU A 360 -18.50 27.99 -10.50
C GLU A 360 -18.71 28.08 -8.97
N GLU A 361 -19.97 28.12 -8.53
CA GLU A 361 -20.35 28.26 -7.13
C GLU A 361 -20.81 26.93 -6.52
N LYS A 362 -21.24 25.97 -7.34
CA LYS A 362 -21.69 24.65 -6.87
C LYS A 362 -20.91 23.54 -7.53
N LEU A 363 -20.09 22.85 -6.73
CA LEU A 363 -19.22 21.76 -7.17
C LEU A 363 -19.77 20.40 -6.73
N VAL A 364 -20.02 19.52 -7.70
CA VAL A 364 -20.45 18.14 -7.45
C VAL A 364 -19.22 17.25 -7.34
N LEU A 365 -19.08 16.56 -6.21
CA LEU A 365 -17.95 15.70 -5.88
C LEU A 365 -18.41 14.29 -5.58
N ASN A 366 -17.59 13.30 -5.96
CA ASN A 366 -17.78 11.93 -5.53
C ASN A 366 -17.13 11.77 -4.13
N PRO A 367 -17.91 11.54 -3.07
CA PRO A 367 -17.36 11.36 -1.72
C PRO A 367 -16.58 10.06 -1.52
N GLY A 368 -16.55 9.18 -2.53
CA GLY A 368 -16.03 7.83 -2.43
C GLY A 368 -16.95 6.90 -1.65
N LEU A 369 -16.39 5.76 -1.27
CA LEU A 369 -17.09 4.70 -0.55
C LEU A 369 -16.73 4.71 0.94
N VAL A 370 -17.58 4.08 1.76
CA VAL A 370 -17.19 3.71 3.13
C VAL A 370 -16.12 2.62 3.00
N HIS A 371 -14.98 2.81 3.64
CA HIS A 371 -13.89 1.84 3.56
C HIS A 371 -14.25 0.52 4.24
N PRO A 372 -13.77 -0.64 3.74
CA PRO A 372 -14.19 -1.95 4.24
C PRO A 372 -14.02 -2.15 5.75
N GLU A 373 -12.92 -1.69 6.34
CA GLU A 373 -12.70 -1.81 7.78
C GLU A 373 -13.69 -0.98 8.61
N CYS A 374 -14.12 0.16 8.07
CA CYS A 374 -15.13 1.02 8.67
C CYS A 374 -16.52 0.37 8.59
N GLN A 375 -16.83 -0.31 7.49
CA GLN A 375 -18.09 -1.07 7.34
C GLN A 375 -18.16 -2.22 8.36
N ILE A 376 -17.06 -2.96 8.53
CA ILE A 376 -16.99 -4.03 9.53
C ILE A 376 -17.18 -3.47 10.93
N LEU A 377 -16.48 -2.38 11.28
CA LEU A 377 -16.63 -1.75 12.59
C LEU A 377 -18.08 -1.33 12.86
N ALA A 378 -18.72 -0.70 11.87
CA ALA A 378 -20.11 -0.29 11.98
C ALA A 378 -21.07 -1.48 12.20
N HIS A 379 -20.82 -2.60 11.51
CA HIS A 379 -21.64 -3.80 11.65
C HIS A 379 -21.48 -4.51 13.01
N ILE A 380 -20.28 -4.48 13.59
CA ILE A 380 -19.99 -5.06 14.92
C ILE A 380 -20.22 -4.08 16.06
N HIS A 381 -20.70 -2.86 15.78
CA HIS A 381 -20.98 -1.88 16.82
C HIS A 381 -21.96 -2.45 17.85
N SER A 382 -21.57 -2.39 19.13
CA SER A 382 -22.34 -2.94 20.25
C SER A 382 -22.63 -4.45 20.17
N ARG A 383 -21.83 -5.20 19.39
CA ARG A 383 -21.90 -6.66 19.30
C ARG A 383 -20.58 -7.30 19.74
N PRO A 384 -20.61 -8.51 20.33
CA PRO A 384 -19.41 -9.22 20.71
C PRO A 384 -18.62 -9.67 19.47
N ALA A 385 -17.38 -9.22 19.37
CA ALA A 385 -16.49 -9.49 18.25
C ALA A 385 -15.04 -9.58 18.73
N LEU A 386 -14.18 -10.19 17.93
CA LEU A 386 -12.76 -10.18 18.21
C LEU A 386 -12.22 -8.74 18.11
N PRO A 387 -11.27 -8.36 18.96
CA PRO A 387 -10.69 -7.01 19.04
C PRO A 387 -9.80 -6.62 17.84
N TYR A 388 -10.00 -7.21 16.66
CA TYR A 388 -9.17 -6.98 15.49
C TYR A 388 -9.98 -7.03 14.18
N ILE A 389 -9.77 -6.03 13.33
CA ILE A 389 -10.27 -5.98 11.95
C ILE A 389 -9.04 -6.06 11.05
N ALA A 390 -8.92 -7.18 10.33
CA ALA A 390 -7.83 -7.40 9.41
C ALA A 390 -8.08 -6.72 8.08
N VAL A 391 -7.02 -6.20 7.47
CA VAL A 391 -7.11 -5.43 6.23
C VAL A 391 -6.02 -5.86 5.26
N SER A 392 -6.39 -6.07 3.99
CA SER A 392 -5.48 -6.43 2.90
C SER A 392 -4.42 -5.36 2.59
N LYS A 393 -4.64 -4.12 3.04
CA LYS A 393 -3.72 -2.98 2.95
C LYS A 393 -3.85 -2.14 4.22
N LEU A 394 -2.81 -1.41 4.60
CA LEU A 394 -2.88 -0.47 5.73
C LEU A 394 -4.02 0.53 5.52
N SER A 395 -4.72 0.84 6.62
CA SER A 395 -5.82 1.79 6.61
C SER A 395 -5.36 3.18 6.16
N CYS A 396 -6.28 3.97 5.59
CA CYS A 396 -6.02 5.38 5.35
C CYS A 396 -6.07 6.18 6.68
N ALA A 397 -5.57 7.41 6.66
CA ALA A 397 -5.57 8.26 7.85
C ALA A 397 -6.99 8.54 8.41
N ARG A 398 -8.02 8.58 7.54
CA ARG A 398 -9.41 8.80 7.96
C ARG A 398 -10.00 7.58 8.67
N CYS A 399 -9.72 6.37 8.18
CA CYS A 399 -10.10 5.12 8.85
C CYS A 399 -9.43 4.99 10.21
N ASP A 400 -8.14 5.31 10.29
CA ASP A 400 -7.41 5.27 11.57
C ASP A 400 -7.95 6.30 12.58
N MET A 401 -8.24 7.53 12.12
CA MET A 401 -8.92 8.53 12.94
C MET A 401 -10.28 8.03 13.44
N TYR A 402 -11.08 7.41 12.57
CA TYR A 402 -12.39 6.87 12.91
C TYR A 402 -12.30 5.77 13.99
N LEU A 403 -11.43 4.79 13.78
CA LEU A 403 -11.17 3.70 14.73
C LEU A 403 -10.62 4.24 16.07
N SER A 404 -9.74 5.24 16.02
CA SER A 404 -9.21 5.92 17.21
C SER A 404 -10.29 6.60 18.04
N VAL A 405 -11.19 7.37 17.39
CA VAL A 405 -12.34 7.98 18.07
C VAL A 405 -13.27 6.91 18.62
N TYR A 406 -13.56 5.87 17.86
CA TYR A 406 -14.41 4.77 18.28
C TYR A 406 -13.90 4.13 19.58
N ARG A 407 -12.60 3.77 19.63
CA ARG A 407 -11.98 3.21 20.84
C ARG A 407 -12.10 4.15 22.03
N SER A 408 -11.80 5.44 21.83
CA SER A 408 -11.87 6.46 22.88
C SER A 408 -13.27 6.65 23.46
N LYS A 409 -14.32 6.55 22.64
CA LYS A 409 -15.72 6.78 23.07
C LYS A 409 -16.43 5.54 23.58
N THR A 410 -16.06 4.37 23.11
CA THR A 410 -16.72 3.12 23.49
C THR A 410 -15.97 2.34 24.55
N GLY A 411 -14.67 2.59 24.73
CA GLY A 411 -13.76 1.74 25.51
C GLY A 411 -13.47 0.38 24.85
N ALA A 412 -14.04 0.12 23.66
CA ALA A 412 -13.81 -1.13 22.96
C ALA A 412 -12.41 -1.13 22.34
N ASN A 413 -11.66 -2.19 22.60
CA ASN A 413 -10.28 -2.37 22.16
C ASN A 413 -10.22 -2.97 20.74
N ILE A 414 -10.81 -2.30 19.74
CA ILE A 414 -10.81 -2.79 18.33
C ILE A 414 -9.71 -2.11 17.52
N TYR A 415 -8.85 -2.91 16.88
CA TYR A 415 -7.66 -2.45 16.16
C TYR A 415 -7.62 -2.93 14.70
N THR A 416 -6.81 -2.26 13.89
CA THR A 416 -6.36 -2.72 12.58
C THR A 416 -4.83 -2.81 12.58
N ARG A 417 -4.22 -3.28 11.49
CA ARG A 417 -2.77 -3.39 11.31
C ARG A 417 -2.02 -2.05 11.51
N GLY A 418 -2.71 -0.93 11.32
CA GLY A 418 -2.16 0.41 11.39
C GLY A 418 -2.53 1.24 10.15
N THR A 419 -1.89 2.41 10.02
CA THR A 419 -2.21 3.40 8.99
C THR A 419 -1.07 3.59 7.99
N SER A 420 -1.41 3.82 6.72
CA SER A 420 -0.47 4.29 5.71
C SER A 420 -0.13 5.77 5.87
N GLY A 421 -0.92 6.51 6.65
CA GLY A 421 -0.86 7.98 6.75
C GLY A 421 -1.43 8.69 5.51
N GLN A 422 -1.79 7.95 4.46
CA GLN A 422 -2.37 8.52 3.25
C GLN A 422 -3.83 8.87 3.47
N ILE A 423 -4.27 10.00 2.91
CA ILE A 423 -5.68 10.38 2.86
C ILE A 423 -6.19 10.00 1.47
N THR A 424 -7.30 9.27 1.45
CA THR A 424 -8.01 8.88 0.24
C THR A 424 -9.46 9.34 0.35
N GLN A 425 -10.20 9.28 -0.75
CA GLN A 425 -11.66 9.48 -0.71
C GLN A 425 -12.27 8.57 0.35
N TRP A 426 -13.11 9.15 1.21
CA TRP A 426 -13.62 8.50 2.41
C TRP A 426 -15.01 9.04 2.75
N ARG A 427 -15.96 8.12 2.91
CA ARG A 427 -17.33 8.42 3.36
C ARG A 427 -17.50 8.00 4.81
N TYR A 428 -18.19 8.83 5.60
CA TYR A 428 -18.45 8.56 7.01
C TYR A 428 -19.32 7.30 7.22
N PRO A 429 -18.85 6.30 7.97
CA PRO A 429 -19.65 5.15 8.40
C PRO A 429 -20.59 5.52 9.57
N SER A 430 -21.87 5.74 9.28
CA SER A 430 -22.87 5.98 10.34
C SER A 430 -23.04 4.75 11.24
N LEU A 431 -23.13 4.98 12.56
CA LEU A 431 -23.38 3.96 13.58
C LEU A 431 -24.84 3.95 14.07
N GLY A 432 -25.73 4.66 13.38
CA GLY A 432 -27.11 4.90 13.84
C GLY A 432 -27.22 6.07 14.82
N SER A 433 -28.29 6.10 15.61
CA SER A 433 -28.69 7.23 16.47
C SER A 433 -28.43 7.02 17.96
N SER A 434 -27.61 6.03 18.35
CA SER A 434 -27.27 5.81 19.76
C SER A 434 -26.49 7.00 20.33
N GLU A 435 -26.58 7.24 21.64
CA GLU A 435 -25.82 8.31 22.31
C GLU A 435 -24.31 8.19 22.04
N LYS A 436 -23.77 6.95 22.06
CA LYS A 436 -22.37 6.68 21.71
C LYS A 436 -22.07 7.01 20.25
N ALA A 437 -22.97 6.69 19.32
CA ALA A 437 -22.82 7.06 17.91
C ALA A 437 -22.77 8.57 17.71
N LEU A 438 -23.65 9.32 18.37
CA LEU A 438 -23.67 10.79 18.33
C LEU A 438 -22.40 11.39 18.95
N ALA A 439 -21.89 10.82 20.05
CA ALA A 439 -20.64 11.25 20.69
C ALA A 439 -19.40 10.99 19.81
N ILE A 440 -19.39 9.88 19.07
CA ILE A 440 -18.37 9.55 18.06
C ILE A 440 -18.45 10.56 16.90
N GLU A 441 -19.65 10.79 16.38
CA GLU A 441 -19.89 11.73 15.28
C GLU A 441 -19.40 13.13 15.62
N LYS A 442 -19.78 13.63 16.80
CA LYS A 442 -19.36 14.95 17.31
C LYS A 442 -17.84 15.07 17.40
N LEU A 443 -17.16 14.06 17.94
CA LEU A 443 -15.69 14.11 18.07
C LEU A 443 -14.98 14.02 16.71
N ILE A 444 -15.49 13.22 15.77
CA ILE A 444 -14.96 13.19 14.40
C ILE A 444 -15.14 14.54 13.72
N ARG A 445 -16.32 15.16 13.88
CA ARG A 445 -16.59 16.50 13.35
C ARG A 445 -15.57 17.51 13.85
N SER A 446 -15.34 17.54 15.16
CA SER A 446 -14.36 18.44 15.77
C SER A 446 -12.93 18.20 15.24
N ARG A 447 -12.53 16.93 15.03
CA ARG A 447 -11.21 16.62 14.45
C ARG A 447 -11.09 17.05 13.00
N LEU A 448 -12.14 16.85 12.18
CA LEU A 448 -12.15 17.29 10.80
C LEU A 448 -12.09 18.82 10.70
N LEU A 449 -12.89 19.54 11.48
CA LEU A 449 -12.87 21.00 11.51
C LEU A 449 -11.49 21.54 11.94
N ASN A 450 -10.86 20.95 12.95
CA ASN A 450 -9.51 21.34 13.35
C ASN A 450 -8.48 21.10 12.22
N MET A 451 -8.58 19.98 11.49
CA MET A 451 -7.72 19.73 10.33
C MET A 451 -7.97 20.71 9.18
N ILE A 452 -9.22 21.10 8.95
CA ILE A 452 -9.58 22.10 7.94
C ILE A 452 -8.98 23.44 8.32
N TRP A 453 -9.17 23.87 9.57
CA TRP A 453 -8.64 25.15 10.04
C TRP A 453 -7.12 25.23 9.86
N HIS A 454 -6.35 24.28 10.40
CA HIS A 454 -4.90 24.30 10.24
C HIS A 454 -4.46 24.13 8.78
N GLY A 455 -5.12 23.27 8.01
CA GLY A 455 -4.82 23.12 6.59
C GLY A 455 -5.13 24.38 5.78
N TRP A 456 -6.14 25.15 6.17
CA TRP A 456 -6.48 26.43 5.57
C TRP A 456 -5.45 27.50 5.91
N GLU A 457 -5.02 27.58 7.18
CA GLU A 457 -3.94 28.49 7.59
C GLU A 457 -2.67 28.26 6.79
N ASP A 458 -2.30 27.00 6.54
CA ASP A 458 -1.14 26.65 5.73
C ASP A 458 -1.36 26.96 4.23
N TYR A 459 -2.58 26.75 3.72
CA TYR A 459 -2.94 26.98 2.32
C TYR A 459 -3.02 28.47 1.95
N SER A 460 -3.53 29.30 2.86
CA SER A 460 -3.70 30.75 2.68
C SER A 460 -2.44 31.54 2.98
N ARG A 461 -1.42 30.93 3.60
CA ARG A 461 -0.11 31.59 3.68
C ARG A 461 0.37 31.89 2.27
N PRO A 462 0.86 33.11 2.00
CA PRO A 462 1.60 33.36 0.78
C PRO A 462 2.73 32.32 0.70
N PRO A 463 3.04 31.80 -0.50
CA PRO A 463 4.24 31.00 -0.66
C PRO A 463 5.40 31.77 -0.02
N PRO A 464 6.34 31.09 0.69
CA PRO A 464 7.50 31.76 1.27
C PRO A 464 8.07 32.67 0.20
N ASP A 465 8.16 33.96 0.56
CA ASP A 465 8.25 35.08 -0.36
C ASP A 465 9.25 34.78 -1.48
N VAL A 466 8.94 35.18 -2.72
CA VAL A 466 9.94 35.15 -3.80
C VAL A 466 11.21 35.90 -3.38
N ALA A 467 11.10 36.81 -2.41
CA ALA A 467 12.22 37.45 -1.72
C ALA A 467 13.08 36.46 -0.89
N GLU A 468 12.55 35.49 -0.15
CA GLU A 468 13.37 34.48 0.56
C GLU A 468 14.07 33.52 -0.42
N GLN A 469 13.42 33.21 -1.54
CA GLN A 469 14.03 32.42 -2.61
C GLN A 469 15.08 33.22 -3.40
N GLN A 470 14.85 34.52 -3.65
CA GLN A 470 15.87 35.44 -4.17
C GLN A 470 17.02 35.62 -3.18
N THR A 471 16.75 35.71 -1.87
CA THR A 471 17.81 35.85 -0.86
C THR A 471 18.64 34.56 -0.76
N ALA A 472 17.99 33.39 -0.90
CA ALA A 472 18.68 32.10 -0.95
C ALA A 472 19.50 31.93 -2.23
N ASP A 473 18.98 32.34 -3.39
CA ASP A 473 19.68 32.30 -4.67
C ASP A 473 20.82 33.35 -4.73
N GLU A 474 20.63 34.54 -4.17
CA GLU A 474 21.67 35.57 -4.00
C GLU A 474 22.77 35.09 -3.04
N ALA A 475 22.40 34.46 -1.92
CA ALA A 475 23.37 33.87 -0.99
C ALA A 475 24.15 32.71 -1.64
N LEU A 476 23.48 31.90 -2.47
CA LEU A 476 24.11 30.84 -3.24
C LEU A 476 25.08 31.43 -4.28
N GLN A 477 24.64 32.41 -5.08
CA GLN A 477 25.50 33.10 -6.05
C GLN A 477 26.70 33.79 -5.39
N ALA A 478 26.51 34.44 -4.24
CA ALA A 478 27.60 35.03 -3.48
C ALA A 478 28.59 33.98 -2.95
N ALA A 479 28.11 32.78 -2.58
CA ALA A 479 28.98 31.67 -2.19
C ALA A 479 29.78 31.13 -3.39
N TRP A 480 29.16 31.02 -4.58
CA TRP A 480 29.84 30.65 -5.82
C TRP A 480 30.92 31.67 -6.23
N ALA A 481 30.61 32.96 -6.18
CA ALA A 481 31.57 34.03 -6.48
C ALA A 481 32.78 34.03 -5.53
N ARG A 482 32.58 33.68 -4.25
CA ARG A 482 33.68 33.52 -3.27
C ARG A 482 34.59 32.33 -3.57
N LEU A 483 34.02 31.24 -4.09
CA LEU A 483 34.79 30.07 -4.51
C LEU A 483 35.61 30.37 -5.77
N GLU A 484 35.06 31.09 -6.74
CA GLU A 484 35.77 31.50 -7.96
C GLU A 484 36.92 32.48 -7.65
N THR A 485 36.68 33.49 -6.82
CA THR A 485 37.72 34.45 -6.41
C THR A 485 38.78 33.84 -5.48
N GLY A 486 38.41 32.85 -4.66
CA GLY A 486 39.35 32.07 -3.86
C GLY A 486 40.24 31.12 -4.67
N LEU A 487 39.85 30.81 -5.91
CA LEU A 487 40.64 30.00 -6.85
C LEU A 487 41.63 30.85 -7.67
N GLU A 488 41.38 32.14 -7.84
CA GLU A 488 42.31 33.05 -8.54
C GLU A 488 43.53 33.44 -7.68
N SER A 489 43.42 33.43 -6.35
CA SER A 489 44.55 33.71 -5.46
C SER A 489 45.63 32.60 -5.46
N PHE A 490 45.35 31.44 -6.05
CA PHE A 490 46.31 30.35 -6.23
C PHE A 490 46.98 30.33 -7.62
N ARG A 491 46.67 31.28 -8.52
CA ARG A 491 47.20 31.29 -9.90
C ARG A 491 48.24 32.36 -10.22
N ALA A 492 48.69 33.13 -9.24
CA ALA A 492 49.76 34.11 -9.43
C ALA A 492 50.92 33.84 -8.46
N GLU A 493 51.67 32.76 -8.69
CA GLU A 493 53.09 32.78 -8.37
C GLU A 493 53.84 33.40 -9.56
N PRO A 494 54.69 34.42 -9.35
CA PRO A 494 55.49 35.00 -10.41
C PRO A 494 56.57 34.00 -10.85
N GLN A 495 56.65 33.74 -12.17
CA GLN A 495 57.85 33.22 -12.79
C GLN A 495 58.98 34.22 -12.55
N ASP A 496 59.89 33.87 -11.65
CA ASP A 496 61.14 34.58 -11.42
C ASP A 496 62.13 34.15 -12.51
N ASP A 497 62.08 34.84 -13.65
CA ASP A 497 63.16 34.84 -14.65
C ASP A 497 64.28 35.78 -14.16
N SER A 498 65.27 35.22 -13.47
CA SER A 498 66.60 35.83 -13.39
C SER A 498 67.70 34.82 -13.71
N ASN A 499 68.26 35.01 -14.91
CA ASN A 499 69.48 34.39 -15.41
C ASN A 499 70.71 34.83 -14.59
N LEU A 500 71.68 33.91 -14.42
CA LEU A 500 73.06 34.24 -14.09
C LEU A 500 74.03 33.23 -14.72
N ALA A 501 74.52 33.55 -15.92
CA ALA A 501 75.88 33.28 -16.36
C ALA A 501 76.31 34.38 -17.34
N THR A 502 77.36 35.12 -16.92
CA THR A 502 78.15 36.17 -17.62
C THR A 502 77.49 37.49 -17.98
#